data_AF-A0A942BRZ0-F1
#
_entry.id   AF-A0A942BRZ0-F1
#
_cell.length_a   1.000
_cell.length_b   1.000
_cell.length_c   1.000
_cell.angle_alpha   90.00
_cell.angle_beta   90.00
_cell.angle_gamma   90.00
#
_symmetry.space_group_name_H-M   'P 1'
#
loop_
_entity.id
_entity.type
_entity.pdbx_description
1 polymer ?
#
loop_
_entity_poly.entity_id
_entity_poly.type
_entity_poly.pdbx_seq_one_letter_code
_entity_poly.pdbx_strand_id
1 'polypeptide(L)'
;MKRVRYYLLAVGAEASRPGWSYEVSVCFDDVPQPIGFSEGSGQAAAGGIFTAEAALQPRWRKHFEIAGGQWLLPYIVELASGQSLPKEEVLSLAAESLGRTPPSTELPLD
;
A
#
# COMPACT_ATOMS: atom_id res chain seq x y z
N MET A 1 3.49 -21.86 9.47
CA MET A 1 2.94 -20.78 8.62
C MET A 1 3.85 -19.58 8.73
N LYS A 2 4.46 -19.15 7.63
CA LYS A 2 5.25 -17.91 7.60
C LYS A 2 4.25 -16.74 7.69
N ARG A 3 4.59 -15.70 8.46
CA ARG A 3 3.81 -14.46 8.51
C ARG A 3 4.63 -13.38 7.84
N VAL A 4 3.95 -12.51 7.11
CA VAL A 4 4.54 -11.38 6.38
C VAL A 4 3.87 -10.11 6.82
N ARG A 5 4.61 -9.00 6.78
CA ARG A 5 4.15 -7.73 7.34
C ARG A 5 3.92 -6.71 6.24
N TYR A 6 2.72 -6.15 6.23
CA TYR A 6 2.33 -5.04 5.35
C TYR A 6 2.27 -3.76 6.17
N TYR A 7 2.89 -2.71 5.68
CA TYR A 7 2.91 -1.39 6.30
C TYR A 7 1.99 -0.46 5.54
N LEU A 8 1.10 0.24 6.22
CA LEU A 8 0.24 1.25 5.62
C LEU A 8 1.08 2.48 5.27
N LEU A 9 1.31 2.72 3.98
CA LEU A 9 2.19 3.80 3.51
C LEU A 9 1.44 5.04 3.03
N ALA A 10 0.19 4.87 2.60
CA ALA A 10 -0.66 5.99 2.19
C ALA A 10 -2.11 5.76 2.62
N VAL A 11 -2.76 6.81 3.09
CA VAL A 11 -4.19 6.81 3.41
C VAL A 11 -4.80 8.15 3.07
N GLY A 12 -5.96 8.11 2.43
CA GLY A 12 -6.75 9.29 2.10
C GLY A 12 -8.22 8.94 2.01
N ALA A 13 -9.05 9.92 1.67
CA ALA A 13 -10.49 9.74 1.55
C ALA A 13 -11.02 10.54 0.36
N GLU A 14 -12.04 10.01 -0.30
CA GLU A 14 -12.70 10.73 -1.38
C GLU A 14 -13.65 11.77 -0.82
N ALA A 15 -13.53 13.03 -1.24
CA ALA A 15 -14.37 14.13 -0.73
C ALA A 15 -15.88 13.90 -0.95
N SER A 16 -16.24 13.17 -2.01
CA SER A 16 -17.63 12.83 -2.33
C SER A 16 -18.20 11.68 -1.50
N ARG A 17 -17.36 10.97 -0.72
CA ARG A 17 -17.74 9.85 0.14
C ARG A 17 -17.12 10.00 1.54
N PRO A 18 -17.68 10.90 2.37
CA PRO A 18 -17.18 11.11 3.73
C PRO A 18 -17.12 9.79 4.52
N GLY A 19 -15.98 9.51 5.13
CA GLY A 19 -15.74 8.29 5.90
C GLY A 19 -15.29 7.07 5.08
N TRP A 20 -15.18 7.18 3.75
CA TRP A 20 -14.64 6.13 2.90
C TRP A 20 -13.14 6.34 2.67
N SER A 21 -12.31 5.58 3.40
CA SER A 21 -10.86 5.63 3.25
C SER A 21 -10.38 4.83 2.03
N TYR A 22 -9.24 5.22 1.51
CA TYR A 22 -8.44 4.47 0.54
C TYR A 22 -7.04 4.33 1.12
N GLU A 23 -6.55 3.10 1.14
CA GLU A 23 -5.31 2.73 1.80
C GLU A 23 -4.40 1.97 0.83
N VAL A 24 -3.10 2.27 0.89
CA VAL A 24 -2.05 1.55 0.18
C VAL A 24 -1.06 1.01 1.22
N SER A 25 -0.88 -0.30 1.21
CA SER A 25 0.09 -0.98 2.08
C SER A 25 1.15 -1.72 1.26
N VAL A 26 2.35 -1.84 1.82
CA VAL A 26 3.46 -2.54 1.15
C VAL A 26 4.13 -3.53 2.10
N CYS A 27 4.41 -4.73 1.58
CA CYS A 27 5.30 -5.70 2.20
C CYS A 27 6.71 -5.53 1.63
N PHE A 28 7.70 -5.49 2.52
CA PHE A 28 9.12 -5.36 2.15
C PHE A 28 9.84 -6.71 2.10
N ASP A 29 9.16 -7.80 2.44
CA ASP A 29 9.68 -9.15 2.29
C ASP A 29 9.58 -9.58 0.81
N ASP A 30 10.44 -10.50 0.40
CA ASP A 30 10.35 -11.13 -0.94
C ASP A 30 9.12 -12.05 -1.00
N VAL A 31 8.00 -11.50 -1.49
CA VAL A 31 6.71 -12.18 -1.64
C VAL A 31 6.09 -11.89 -3.00
N PRO A 32 5.29 -12.81 -3.57
CA PRO A 32 4.68 -12.61 -4.89
C PRO A 32 3.70 -11.44 -4.99
N GLN A 33 3.05 -11.06 -3.88
CA GLN A 33 1.99 -10.06 -3.86
C GLN A 33 2.26 -8.95 -2.83
N PRO A 34 3.31 -8.13 -3.01
CA PRO A 34 3.77 -7.22 -1.97
C PRO A 34 2.89 -5.97 -1.80
N ILE A 35 1.93 -5.71 -2.69
CA ILE A 35 1.12 -4.48 -2.67
C ILE A 35 -0.28 -4.77 -2.16
N GLY A 36 -0.69 -4.11 -1.08
CA GLY A 36 -2.05 -4.16 -0.55
C GLY A 36 -2.85 -2.91 -0.90
N PHE A 37 -4.08 -3.10 -1.37
CA PHE A 37 -5.08 -2.05 -1.46
C PHE A 37 -6.25 -2.38 -0.53
N SER A 38 -6.74 -1.36 0.18
CA SER A 38 -7.98 -1.44 0.95
C SER A 38 -8.79 -0.16 0.71
N GLU A 39 -10.11 -0.29 0.70
CA GLU A 39 -11.02 0.84 0.67
C GLU A 39 -12.17 0.63 1.66
N GLY A 40 -12.72 1.72 2.20
CA GLY A 40 -13.84 1.67 3.15
C GLY A 40 -13.53 0.90 4.44
N SER A 41 -12.26 0.89 4.89
CA SER A 41 -11.84 0.22 6.12
C SER A 41 -12.74 0.63 7.30
N GLY A 42 -13.30 -0.36 8.01
CA GLY A 42 -14.29 -0.14 9.07
C GLY A 42 -15.76 -0.12 8.62
N GLN A 43 -16.04 -0.26 7.32
CA GLN A 43 -17.39 -0.29 6.74
C GLN A 43 -17.69 -1.57 5.94
N ALA A 44 -17.06 -2.70 6.29
CA ALA A 44 -17.22 -4.02 5.64
C ALA A 44 -16.88 -4.04 4.13
N ALA A 45 -15.92 -3.22 3.72
CA ALA A 45 -15.58 -2.99 2.33
C ALA A 45 -14.42 -3.87 1.81
N ALA A 46 -13.97 -3.58 0.58
CA ALA A 46 -13.10 -4.43 -0.22
C ALA A 46 -11.60 -4.17 0.00
N GLY A 47 -10.80 -5.23 -0.08
CA GLY A 47 -9.35 -5.14 -0.08
C GLY A 47 -8.72 -6.36 -0.72
N GLY A 48 -7.44 -6.27 -1.05
CA GLY A 48 -6.68 -7.37 -1.64
C GLY A 48 -5.20 -7.10 -1.66
N ILE A 49 -4.43 -8.16 -1.87
CA ILE A 49 -2.98 -8.11 -2.14
C ILE A 49 -2.72 -8.46 -3.61
N PHE A 50 -1.73 -7.78 -4.19
CA PHE A 50 -1.47 -7.76 -5.62
C PHE A 50 0.03 -7.81 -5.89
N THR A 51 0.40 -8.33 -7.05
CA THR A 51 1.76 -8.22 -7.56
C THR A 51 2.09 -6.75 -7.84
N ALA A 52 3.37 -6.41 -7.91
CA ALA A 52 3.79 -5.05 -8.24
C ALA A 52 3.31 -4.62 -9.64
N GLU A 53 3.34 -5.52 -10.63
CA GLU A 53 2.84 -5.26 -11.99
C GLU A 53 1.33 -5.04 -12.00
N ALA A 54 0.58 -5.85 -11.23
CA ALA A 54 -0.86 -5.70 -11.12
C ALA A 54 -1.24 -4.35 -10.50
N ALA A 55 -0.47 -3.88 -9.50
CA ALA A 55 -0.66 -2.58 -8.87
C ALA A 55 -0.37 -1.39 -9.79
N LEU A 56 0.49 -1.54 -10.80
CA LEU A 56 0.79 -0.50 -11.79
C LEU A 56 -0.26 -0.38 -12.91
N GLN A 57 -1.25 -1.27 -12.96
CA GLN A 57 -2.30 -1.21 -13.97
C GLN A 57 -3.14 0.09 -13.83
N PRO A 58 -3.58 0.70 -14.94
CA PRO A 58 -4.31 1.97 -14.92
C PRO A 58 -5.51 2.03 -13.98
N ARG A 59 -6.18 0.88 -13.74
CA ARG A 59 -7.33 0.77 -12.83
C ARG A 59 -7.01 1.19 -11.39
N TRP A 60 -5.76 1.07 -10.94
CA TRP A 60 -5.34 1.43 -9.57
C TRP A 60 -4.86 2.86 -9.43
N ARG A 61 -4.69 3.59 -10.54
CA ARG A 61 -4.17 4.96 -10.51
C ARG A 61 -5.00 5.88 -9.61
N LYS A 62 -6.34 5.78 -9.71
CA LYS A 62 -7.26 6.55 -8.88
C LYS A 62 -7.12 6.21 -7.39
N HIS A 63 -6.80 4.96 -7.06
CA HIS A 63 -6.58 4.52 -5.66
C HIS A 63 -5.36 5.21 -5.05
N PHE A 64 -4.24 5.26 -5.78
CA PHE A 64 -3.05 6.01 -5.35
C PHE A 64 -3.32 7.51 -5.23
N GLU A 65 -4.06 8.09 -6.17
CA GLU A 65 -4.43 9.51 -6.14
C GLU A 65 -5.26 9.85 -4.91
N ILE A 66 -6.33 9.10 -4.63
CA ILE A 66 -7.18 9.35 -3.45
C ILE A 66 -6.40 9.10 -2.15
N ALA A 67 -5.58 8.05 -2.10
CA ALA A 67 -4.78 7.73 -0.91
C ALA A 67 -3.61 8.69 -0.68
N GLY A 68 -3.30 9.60 -1.61
CA GLY A 68 -2.08 10.41 -1.58
C GLY A 68 -0.79 9.62 -1.79
N GLY A 69 -0.89 8.40 -2.33
CA GLY A 69 0.21 7.44 -2.49
C GLY A 69 0.96 7.53 -3.82
N GLN A 70 0.76 8.57 -4.63
CA GLN A 70 1.42 8.69 -5.95
C GLN A 70 2.95 8.67 -5.87
N TRP A 71 3.51 9.11 -4.73
CA TRP A 71 4.94 9.06 -4.46
C TRP A 71 5.51 7.63 -4.38
N LEU A 72 4.66 6.62 -4.17
CA LEU A 72 5.06 5.21 -4.14
C LEU A 72 5.31 4.63 -5.54
N LEU A 73 4.78 5.27 -6.60
CA LEU A 73 4.79 4.68 -7.94
C LEU A 73 6.21 4.37 -8.46
N PRO A 74 7.23 5.24 -8.31
CA PRO A 74 8.60 4.91 -8.70
C PRO A 74 9.14 3.66 -7.99
N TYR A 75 8.91 3.54 -6.69
CA TYR A 75 9.31 2.37 -5.90
C TYR A 75 8.59 1.10 -6.38
N ILE A 76 7.29 1.16 -6.67
CA ILE A 76 6.54 0.00 -7.17
C ILE A 76 7.03 -0.43 -8.55
N VAL A 77 7.49 0.51 -9.40
CA VAL A 77 8.14 0.19 -10.68
C VAL A 77 9.45 -0.57 -10.46
N GLU A 78 10.28 -0.13 -9.52
CA GLU A 78 11.51 -0.86 -9.16
C GLU A 78 11.20 -2.27 -8.63
N LEU A 79 10.19 -2.38 -7.77
CA LEU A 79 9.74 -3.67 -7.24
C LEU A 79 9.24 -4.62 -8.34
N ALA A 80 8.48 -4.11 -9.31
CA ALA A 80 8.03 -4.88 -10.49
C ALA A 80 9.20 -5.33 -11.39
N SER A 81 10.34 -4.67 -11.30
CA SER A 81 11.58 -5.09 -11.99
C SER A 81 12.41 -6.10 -11.18
N GLY A 82 11.91 -6.53 -10.02
CA GLY A 82 12.57 -7.48 -9.12
C GLY A 82 13.61 -6.84 -8.20
N GLN A 83 13.58 -5.50 -8.03
CA GLN A 83 14.45 -4.81 -7.06
C GLN A 83 13.80 -4.79 -5.68
N SER A 84 14.61 -4.86 -4.63
CA SER A 84 14.15 -4.66 -3.26
C SER A 84 13.96 -3.18 -2.96
N LEU A 85 12.92 -2.84 -2.21
CA LEU A 85 12.67 -1.46 -1.78
C LEU A 85 13.60 -1.03 -0.63
N PRO A 86 14.05 0.24 -0.61
CA PRO A 86 14.76 0.80 0.53
C PRO A 86 13.79 1.02 1.70
N LYS A 87 13.59 -0.03 2.51
CA LYS A 87 12.57 -0.07 3.57
C LYS A 87 12.60 1.14 4.50
N GLU A 88 13.77 1.51 5.01
CA GLU A 88 13.89 2.61 5.97
C GLU A 88 13.52 3.96 5.36
N GLU A 89 13.96 4.22 4.13
CA GLU A 89 13.62 5.43 3.38
C GLU A 89 12.11 5.52 3.12
N VAL A 90 11.52 4.46 2.57
CA VAL A 90 10.09 4.41 2.26
C VAL A 90 9.23 4.58 3.52
N LEU A 91 9.64 3.98 4.64
CA LEU A 91 8.95 4.16 5.92
C LEU A 91 9.10 5.57 6.48
N SER A 92 10.24 6.22 6.26
CA SER A 92 10.45 7.63 6.66
C SER A 92 9.53 8.56 5.88
N LEU A 93 9.47 8.42 4.55
CA LEU A 93 8.59 9.21 3.68
C LEU A 93 7.11 9.01 4.05
N ALA A 94 6.71 7.77 4.31
CA ALA A 94 5.37 7.47 4.78
C ALA A 94 5.09 8.10 6.15
N ALA A 95 6.05 8.06 7.08
CA ALA A 95 5.89 8.66 8.40
C ALA A 95 5.67 10.18 8.34
N GLU A 96 6.43 10.87 7.48
CA GLU A 96 6.27 12.29 7.20
C GLU A 96 4.88 12.60 6.62
N SER A 97 4.44 11.82 5.63
CA SER A 97 3.11 11.99 5.02
C SER A 97 1.96 11.70 5.98
N LEU A 98 2.11 10.72 6.88
CA LEU A 98 1.06 10.30 7.82
C LEU A 98 1.07 11.10 9.13
N GLY A 99 2.15 11.83 9.42
CA GLY A 99 2.37 12.49 10.71
C GLY A 99 2.57 11.52 11.88
N ARG A 100 2.85 10.25 11.60
CA ARG A 100 3.04 9.17 12.60
C ARG A 100 3.79 8.00 11.99
N THR A 101 4.33 7.12 12.83
CA THR A 101 4.89 5.85 12.37
C THR A 101 3.86 5.04 11.58
N PRO A 102 4.19 4.54 10.37
CA PRO A 102 3.33 3.68 9.59
C PRO A 102 2.85 2.47 10.39
N PRO A 103 1.53 2.28 10.59
CA PRO A 103 1.04 1.07 11.22
C PRO A 103 1.27 -0.13 10.30
N SER A 104 1.32 -1.33 10.88
CA SER A 104 1.51 -2.55 10.12
C SER A 104 0.59 -3.67 10.56
N THR A 105 0.24 -4.54 9.63
CA THR A 105 -0.58 -5.73 9.84
C THR A 105 0.18 -6.96 9.39
N GLU A 106 0.10 -8.03 10.17
CA GLU A 106 0.66 -9.33 9.79
C GLU A 106 -0.40 -10.17 9.10
N LEU A 107 -0.06 -10.69 7.92
CA LEU A 107 -0.88 -11.62 7.17
C LEU A 107 -0.19 -12.99 7.11
N PRO A 108 -0.95 -14.10 7.13
CA PRO A 108 -0.39 -15.39 6.80
C PRO A 108 0.10 -15.40 5.34
N LEU A 109 1.26 -16.01 5.12
CA LEU A 109 1.73 -16.37 3.78
C LEU A 109 1.43 -17.86 3.60
N ASP A 110 0.50 -18.16 2.71
CA ASP A 110 0.11 -19.53 2.32
C ASP A 110 1.15 -20.17 1.38
#